data_AF-A0A841J6Z8-F1
#
_entry.id   AF-A0A841J6Z8-F1
#
_cell.length_a   1.000
_cell.length_b   1.000
_cell.length_c   1.000
_cell.angle_alpha   90.00
_cell.angle_beta   90.00
_cell.angle_gamma   90.00
#
_symmetry.space_group_name_H-M   'P 1'
#
loop_
_entity.id
_entity.type
_entity.pdbx_description
1 polymer ?
#
loop_
_entity_poly.entity_id
_entity_poly.type
_entity_poly.pdbx_seq_one_letter_code
_entity_poly.pdbx_strand_id
1 'polypeptide(L)' 'MSSLTANIVGLLGSALMVIAYAYSNVTKQMNFVLFNALNLVGAILLGASLTVHYNMASMALEFVWGGVALFGLIKAWRGR' A
#
# COMPACT_ATOMS: atom_id res chain seq x y z
N MET A 1 11.88 10.49 12.22
CA MET A 1 10.47 10.89 12.08
C MET A 1 9.89 11.12 13.47
N SER A 2 9.17 12.21 13.72
CA SER A 2 8.49 12.41 15.02
C SER A 2 7.27 11.50 15.13
N SER A 3 6.78 11.22 16.35
CA SER A 3 5.59 10.37 16.54
C SER A 3 4.34 10.93 15.85
N LEU A 4 4.16 12.25 15.84
CA LEU A 4 3.03 12.88 15.11
C LEU A 4 3.16 12.64 13.61
N THR A 5 4.35 12.87 13.03
CA THR A 5 4.58 12.62 11.61
C THR A 5 4.39 11.14 11.27
N ALA A 6 4.82 10.22 12.15
CA ALA A 6 4.63 8.78 11.97
C ALA A 6 3.15 8.40 11.89
N ASN A 7 2.32 8.95 12.78
CA ASN A 7 0.87 8.72 12.76
C ASN A 7 0.23 9.27 11.48
N ILE A 8 0.61 10.47 11.04
CA ILE A 8 0.09 11.06 9.79
C ILE A 8 0.48 10.19 8.59
N VAL A 9 1.74 9.77 8.51
CA VAL A 9 2.24 8.89 7.45
C VAL A 9 1.51 7.54 7.45
N GLY A 10 1.32 6.94 8.62
CA GLY A 10 0.58 5.67 8.75
C GLY A 10 -0.88 5.81 8.32
N LEU A 11 -1.56 6.87 8.75
CA LEU A 11 -2.94 7.15 8.36
C LEU A 11 -3.10 7.39 6.86
N LEU A 12 -2.16 8.12 6.24
CA LEU A 12 -2.15 8.31 4.78
C LEU A 12 -1.93 6.98 4.05
N GLY A 13 -1.01 6.14 4.53
CA GLY A 13 -0.80 4.80 3.99
C GLY A 13 -2.05 3.93 4.05
N SER A 14 -2.70 3.87 5.22
CA SER A 14 -3.97 3.16 5.40
C SER A 14 -5.08 3.70 4.49
N ALA A 15 -5.22 5.03 4.38
CA ALA A 15 -6.22 5.66 3.52
C ALA A 15 -6.01 5.27 2.05
N LEU A 16 -4.76 5.27 1.56
CA LEU A 16 -4.47 4.84 0.18
C LEU A 16 -4.85 3.38 -0.08
N MET A 17 -4.54 2.47 0.85
CA MET A 17 -4.92 1.05 0.71
C MET A 17 -6.44 0.87 0.70
N VAL A 18 -7.16 1.57 1.59
CA VAL A 18 -8.64 1.54 1.62
C VAL A 18 -9.23 2.13 0.33
N ILE A 19 -8.67 3.24 -0.18
CA ILE A 19 -9.09 3.84 -1.46
C ILE A 19 -8.85 2.87 -2.61
N ALA A 20 -7.70 2.18 -2.65
CA ALA A 20 -7.40 1.17 -3.67
C ALA A 20 -8.40 0.00 -3.62
N TYR A 21 -8.72 -0.48 -2.42
CA TYR A 21 -9.71 -1.54 -2.23
C TYR A 21 -11.13 -1.09 -2.58
N ALA A 22 -11.53 0.13 -2.20
CA ALA A 22 -12.81 0.70 -2.59
C ALA A 22 -12.89 0.83 -4.12
N TYR A 23 -11.84 1.33 -4.76
CA TYR A 23 -11.72 1.42 -6.22
C TYR A 23 -11.91 0.06 -6.89
N SER A 24 -11.27 -1.01 -6.40
CA SER A 24 -11.43 -2.35 -6.97
C SER A 24 -12.84 -2.92 -6.83
N ASN A 25 -13.60 -2.49 -5.82
CA ASN A 25 -14.97 -2.94 -5.59
C ASN A 25 -16.01 -2.19 -6.44
N VAL A 26 -15.78 -0.90 -6.75
CA VAL A 26 -16.76 -0.08 -7.47
C VAL A 26 -16.53 -0.05 -8.99
N THR A 27 -15.31 -0.34 -9.44
CA THR A 27 -14.99 -0.27 -10.88
C THR A 27 -15.41 -1.54 -11.61
N LYS A 28 -16.06 -1.39 -12.78
CA LYS A 28 -16.41 -2.53 -13.66
C LYS A 28 -15.18 -3.12 -14.35
N GLN A 29 -14.21 -2.27 -14.67
CA GLN A 29 -12.93 -2.65 -15.27
C GLN A 29 -11.82 -2.01 -14.45
N MET A 30 -11.05 -2.85 -13.76
CA MET A 30 -10.02 -2.36 -12.85
C MET A 30 -8.73 -2.03 -13.61
N ASN A 31 -8.21 -0.82 -13.42
CA ASN A 31 -6.86 -0.50 -13.83
C ASN A 31 -5.88 -1.12 -12.82
N PHE A 32 -5.28 -2.25 -13.19
CA PHE A 32 -4.31 -2.97 -12.35
C PHE A 32 -3.09 -2.13 -12.01
N VAL A 33 -2.64 -1.22 -12.88
CA VAL A 33 -1.49 -0.35 -12.59
C VAL A 33 -1.85 0.61 -11.47
N LEU A 34 -2.99 1.28 -11.57
CA LEU A 34 -3.46 2.22 -10.53
C LEU A 34 -3.68 1.50 -9.19
N PHE A 35 -4.39 0.37 -9.21
CA PHE A 35 -4.69 -0.43 -8.01
C PHE A 35 -3.41 -0.86 -7.28
N ASN A 36 -2.44 -1.42 -8.01
CA ASN A 36 -1.20 -1.89 -7.40
C ASN A 36 -0.28 -0.73 -7.02
N ALA A 37 -0.25 0.37 -7.77
CA ALA A 37 0.53 1.56 -7.41
C ALA A 37 0.04 2.17 -6.08
N LEU A 38 -1.28 2.31 -5.91
CA LEU A 38 -1.86 2.81 -4.66
C LEU A 38 -1.54 1.89 -3.47
N ASN A 39 -1.66 0.57 -3.64
CA ASN A 39 -1.32 -0.39 -2.59
C ASN A 39 0.17 -0.38 -2.26
N LEU A 40 1.06 -0.26 -3.25
CA LEU A 40 2.50 -0.22 -3.01
C LEU A 40 2.91 1.04 -2.25
N VAL A 41 2.39 2.21 -2.64
CA VAL A 41 2.62 3.47 -1.92
C VAL A 41 2.05 3.38 -0.49
N GLY A 42 0.84 2.83 -0.35
CA GLY A 42 0.20 2.59 0.95
C GLY A 42 1.07 1.74 1.88
N ALA A 43 1.55 0.60 1.39
CA ALA A 43 2.41 -0.32 2.14
C ALA A 43 3.77 0.30 2.52
N ILE A 44 4.38 1.09 1.63
CA ILE A 44 5.63 1.80 1.93
C ILE A 44 5.43 2.83 3.05
N LEU A 45 4.34 3.62 2.99
CA LEU A 45 4.03 4.61 4.03
C LEU A 45 3.74 3.94 5.37
N LEU A 46 2.94 2.87 5.38
CA LEU A 46 2.68 2.10 6.60
C LEU A 46 3.94 1.47 7.17
N GLY A 47 4.75 0.81 6.33
CA GLY A 47 6.05 0.27 6.74
C GLY A 47 6.96 1.34 7.34
N ALA A 48 7.00 2.54 6.75
CA ALA A 48 7.75 3.67 7.30
C ALA A 48 7.22 4.11 8.68
N SER A 49 5.90 4.21 8.86
CA SER A 49 5.26 4.53 10.15
C SER A 49 5.58 3.50 11.24
N LEU A 50 5.56 2.21 10.87
CA LEU A 50 5.86 1.09 11.76
C LEU A 50 7.32 1.04 12.20
N THR A 51 8.25 1.76 11.57
CA THR A 51 9.61 1.90 12.10
C THR A 51 9.68 2.75 13.39
N VAL A 52 8.63 3.54 13.67
CA VAL A 52 8.49 4.35 14.88
C VAL A 52 7.51 3.70 15.86
N HIS A 53 6.36 3.24 15.38
CA HIS A 53 5.33 2.55 16.17
C HIS A 53 5.29 1.07 15.82
N TYR A 54 6.33 0.35 16.22
CA TYR A 54 6.56 -1.00 15.73
C TYR A 54 5.48 -2.00 16.14
N ASN A 55 4.98 -2.71 15.14
CA ASN A 55 4.12 -3.86 15.28
C ASN A 55 4.58 -4.92 14.29
N MET A 56 5.04 -6.07 14.80
CA MET A 56 5.59 -7.16 13.98
C MET A 56 4.56 -7.72 12.98
N ALA A 57 3.31 -7.93 13.43
CA ALA A 57 2.25 -8.49 12.60
C ALA A 57 1.88 -7.53 11.46
N SER A 58 1.70 -6.24 11.77
CA SER A 58 1.45 -5.21 10.76
C SER A 58 2.62 -5.08 9.78
N MET A 59 3.87 -5.07 10.27
CA MET A 59 5.05 -4.96 9.41
C MET A 59 5.15 -6.13 8.42
N ALA A 60 4.91 -7.36 8.89
CA ALA A 60 4.88 -8.54 8.00
C ALA A 60 3.78 -8.41 6.94
N LEU A 61 2.60 -7.90 7.32
CA LEU A 61 1.49 -7.66 6.40
C LEU A 61 1.88 -6.64 5.31
N GLU A 62 2.58 -5.56 5.66
CA GLU A 62 3.03 -4.57 4.68
C GLU A 62 4.04 -5.13 3.68
N PHE A 63 4.94 -6.03 4.12
CA PHE A 63 5.83 -6.73 3.18
C PHE A 63 5.07 -7.61 2.20
N VAL A 64 4.04 -8.31 2.67
CA VAL A 64 3.18 -9.14 1.80
C VAL A 64 2.42 -8.27 0.81
N TRP A 65 1.75 -7.22 1.28
CA TRP A 65 1.02 -6.28 0.41
C TRP A 65 1.92 -5.60 -0.61
N GLY A 66 3.06 -5.08 -0.16
CA GLY A 66 4.07 -4.47 -1.03
C GLY A 66 4.57 -5.47 -2.07
N GLY A 67 4.81 -6.73 -1.70
CA GLY A 67 5.22 -7.79 -2.62
C GLY A 67 4.18 -8.12 -3.68
N VAL A 68 2.91 -8.27 -3.29
CA VAL A 68 1.79 -8.52 -4.22
C VAL A 68 1.61 -7.33 -5.18
N ALA A 69 1.65 -6.12 -4.66
CA ALA A 69 1.53 -4.90 -5.44
C ALA A 69 2.67 -4.75 -6.46
N LEU A 70 3.91 -4.99 -6.01
CA LEU A 70 5.09 -4.95 -6.87
C LEU A 70 5.01 -6.01 -7.98
N PHE A 71 4.62 -7.24 -7.64
CA PHE A 71 4.39 -8.29 -8.64
C PHE A 71 3.35 -7.88 -9.69
N GLY A 72 2.22 -7.30 -9.25
CA GLY A 72 1.17 -6.79 -10.13
C GLY A 72 1.68 -5.71 -11.09
N LEU A 73 2.50 -4.78 -10.60
CA LEU A 73 3.13 -3.74 -11.43
C LEU A 73 4.14 -4.31 -12.43
N ILE A 74 5.02 -5.23 -12.00
CA ILE A 74 5.99 -5.89 -12.90
C ILE A 74 5.26 -6.65 -14.01
N LYS A 75 4.19 -7.37 -13.69
CA LYS A 75 3.37 -8.07 -14.68
C LYS A 75 2.73 -7.10 -15.68
N ALA A 76 2.18 -5.98 -15.20
CA ALA A 76 1.58 -4.96 -16.06
C ALA A 76 2.61 -4.27 -16.96
N TRP A 77 3.86 -4.10 -16.50
CA TRP A 77 4.94 -3.56 -17.31
C TRP A 77 5.43 -4.54 -18.39
N ARG A 78 5.53 -5.84 -18.07
CA ARG A 78 5.96 -6.87 -19.04
C ARG A 78 4.89 -7.27 -20.06
N GLY A 79 3.61 -7.04 -19.76
CA GLY A 79 2.49 -7.33 -20.65
C GLY A 79 2.10 -6.16 -21.56
N ARG A 80 2.84 -5.05 -21.50
CA ARG A 80 2.82 -3.95 -22.47
C ARG A 80 3.93 -4.16 -23.48
#